data_AF-A0A412F4U1-F1
#
_entry.id   AF-A0A412F4U1-F1
#
_cell.length_a   1.000
_cell.length_b   1.000
_cell.length_c   1.000
_cell.angle_alpha   90.00
_cell.angle_beta   90.00
_cell.angle_gamma   90.00
#
_symmetry.space_group_name_H-M   'P 1'
#
loop_
_entity.id
_entity.type
_entity.pdbx_description
1 polymer ?
#
loop_
_entity_poly.entity_id
_entity_poly.type
_entity_poly.pdbx_seq_one_letter_code
_entity_poly.pdbx_strand_id
1 'polypeptide(L)'
;MKTSLVIMAAGIGSRFGGGIKQLEPVGMHGEIIMDYSIHDAIEAGFNKIIFIIRKDIEEAFREVIGERIEAICKQLNVEIDYAFQAIDDLPKGVKLPKDRTKPWGTGQAVLACKGLIKEPFAVINADDYYGKESFFKLHDFLEEYTPEKPTDFCAAGFILKNTLSENGGVTRGVCQVNENGYLTGIDETKNIVKVGNKAAVQKEDGQESIDENSHVSMNMWGLTPEFVETLEKGFKEFFEKPDVDVLKGEYLLPIYIDELLQKGEVTVKVLETQDKWFGVTYKEDKDSVVESFKKLIEEGVYKEKLFDDIL
;
A
#
# COMPACT_ATOMS: atom_id res chain seq x y z
N MET A 1 -3.23 20.89 -7.69
CA MET A 1 -2.23 20.96 -6.58
C MET A 1 -1.11 19.98 -6.92
N LYS A 2 -0.02 19.83 -6.14
CA LYS A 2 0.86 18.66 -6.31
C LYS A 2 0.38 17.52 -5.41
N THR A 3 0.55 16.29 -5.87
CA THR A 3 0.15 15.07 -5.15
C THR A 3 1.19 13.98 -5.43
N SER A 4 1.60 13.28 -4.37
CA SER A 4 2.62 12.24 -4.42
C SER A 4 2.00 10.83 -4.31
N LEU A 5 2.50 9.87 -5.07
CA LEU A 5 2.29 8.45 -4.81
C LEU A 5 3.54 7.86 -4.15
N VAL A 6 3.38 7.27 -2.97
CA VAL A 6 4.44 6.58 -2.24
C VAL A 6 4.25 5.08 -2.36
N ILE A 7 5.23 4.39 -2.95
CA ILE A 7 5.16 2.95 -3.22
C ILE A 7 6.13 2.21 -2.29
N MET A 8 5.59 1.36 -1.41
CA MET A 8 6.38 0.56 -0.47
C MET A 8 6.96 -0.69 -1.13
N ALA A 9 8.16 -0.54 -1.69
CA ALA A 9 8.90 -1.58 -2.42
C ALA A 9 10.06 -2.20 -1.60
N ALA A 10 10.30 -1.76 -0.37
CA ALA A 10 11.39 -2.25 0.48
C ALA A 10 11.21 -3.70 0.95
N GLY A 11 10.01 -4.28 0.80
CA GLY A 11 9.74 -5.69 1.05
C GLY A 11 10.21 -6.62 -0.08
N ILE A 12 10.46 -6.09 -1.29
CA ILE A 12 10.80 -6.88 -2.48
C ILE A 12 12.08 -7.70 -2.21
N GLY A 13 12.02 -9.00 -2.52
CA GLY A 13 13.10 -9.97 -2.36
C GLY A 13 13.15 -10.71 -1.02
N SER A 14 12.42 -10.26 0.02
CA SER A 14 12.44 -10.91 1.35
C SER A 14 11.44 -12.08 1.50
N ARG A 15 10.29 -12.02 0.81
CA ARG A 15 9.21 -13.02 0.92
C ARG A 15 9.53 -14.37 0.27
N PHE A 16 10.45 -14.43 -0.70
CA PHE A 16 10.76 -15.68 -1.43
C PHE A 16 12.26 -15.97 -1.65
N GLY A 17 13.15 -15.35 -0.86
CA GLY A 17 14.55 -15.81 -0.72
C GLY A 17 15.54 -15.53 -1.86
N GLY A 18 15.37 -14.48 -2.67
CA GLY A 18 16.37 -14.16 -3.72
C GLY A 18 16.10 -12.89 -4.53
N GLY A 19 16.70 -11.77 -4.11
CA GLY A 19 16.87 -10.53 -4.92
C GLY A 19 15.62 -9.93 -5.55
N ILE A 20 15.81 -8.99 -6.48
CA ILE A 20 14.74 -8.34 -7.28
C ILE A 20 14.19 -9.27 -8.39
N LYS A 21 14.79 -10.46 -8.57
CA LYS A 21 14.38 -11.49 -9.54
C LYS A 21 12.94 -12.03 -9.34
N GLN A 22 12.19 -11.46 -8.41
CA GLN A 22 10.81 -11.77 -8.03
C GLN A 22 9.78 -10.74 -8.53
N LEU A 23 10.21 -9.70 -9.25
CA LEU A 23 9.32 -8.83 -10.02
C LEU A 23 8.84 -9.61 -11.25
N GLU A 24 7.89 -10.51 -11.04
CA GLU A 24 7.40 -11.36 -12.10
C GLU A 24 6.49 -10.57 -13.04
N PRO A 25 6.72 -10.65 -14.36
CA PRO A 25 5.83 -10.05 -15.33
C PRO A 25 4.43 -10.64 -15.24
N VAL A 26 3.45 -9.75 -15.27
CA VAL A 26 2.01 -10.05 -15.32
C VAL A 26 1.35 -9.53 -16.59
N GLY A 27 1.95 -8.52 -17.24
CA GLY A 27 1.51 -7.96 -18.51
C GLY A 27 2.13 -8.62 -19.74
N MET A 28 1.57 -8.30 -20.92
CA MET A 28 1.94 -8.92 -22.20
C MET A 28 3.33 -8.51 -22.73
N HIS A 29 3.86 -7.37 -22.29
CA HIS A 29 5.17 -6.85 -22.70
C HIS A 29 6.17 -6.75 -21.55
N GLY A 30 5.99 -7.57 -20.51
CA GLY A 30 6.91 -7.63 -19.39
C GLY A 30 6.51 -6.74 -18.21
N GLU A 31 5.32 -6.12 -18.25
CA GLU A 31 4.84 -5.25 -17.18
C GLU A 31 4.64 -6.03 -15.89
N ILE A 32 4.96 -5.38 -14.77
CA ILE A 32 4.70 -5.88 -13.42
C ILE A 32 3.51 -5.15 -12.79
N ILE A 33 2.95 -5.67 -11.70
CA ILE A 33 1.82 -5.07 -10.98
C ILE A 33 2.06 -3.58 -10.67
N MET A 34 3.28 -3.24 -10.24
CA MET A 34 3.66 -1.86 -9.93
C MET A 34 3.50 -0.91 -11.13
N ASP A 35 3.72 -1.38 -12.36
CA ASP A 35 3.58 -0.54 -13.55
C ASP A 35 2.14 -0.06 -13.73
N TYR A 36 1.17 -0.95 -13.47
CA TYR A 36 -0.25 -0.61 -13.51
C TYR A 36 -0.62 0.42 -12.44
N SER A 37 -0.06 0.28 -11.22
CA SER A 37 -0.27 1.27 -10.17
C SER A 37 0.30 2.65 -10.54
N ILE A 38 1.48 2.67 -11.19
CA ILE A 38 2.10 3.91 -11.68
C ILE A 38 1.26 4.52 -12.80
N HIS A 39 0.83 3.70 -13.77
CA HIS A 39 -0.07 4.11 -14.84
C HIS A 39 -1.32 4.77 -14.27
N ASP A 40 -2.05 4.07 -13.40
CA ASP A 40 -3.33 4.54 -12.86
C ASP A 40 -3.19 5.80 -12.03
N ALA A 41 -2.09 5.93 -11.27
CA ALA A 41 -1.81 7.14 -10.52
C ALA A 41 -1.51 8.33 -11.45
N ILE A 42 -0.72 8.13 -12.50
CA ILE A 42 -0.44 9.21 -13.46
C ILE A 42 -1.73 9.62 -14.19
N GLU A 43 -2.54 8.64 -14.63
CA GLU A 43 -3.83 8.89 -15.26
C GLU A 43 -4.79 9.64 -14.31
N ALA A 44 -4.77 9.32 -13.02
CA ALA A 44 -5.56 10.01 -12.00
C ALA A 44 -5.08 11.44 -11.71
N GLY A 45 -3.82 11.79 -12.04
CA GLY A 45 -3.26 13.14 -11.88
C GLY A 45 -2.11 13.27 -10.87
N PHE A 46 -1.65 12.16 -10.28
CA PHE A 46 -0.45 12.17 -9.43
C PHE A 46 0.77 12.61 -10.24
N ASN A 47 1.53 13.55 -9.68
CA ASN A 47 2.62 14.25 -10.37
C ASN A 47 3.99 14.04 -9.73
N LYS A 48 4.04 13.21 -8.69
CA LYS A 48 5.28 12.75 -8.08
C LYS A 48 5.14 11.29 -7.62
N ILE A 49 6.18 10.50 -7.80
CA ILE A 49 6.25 9.11 -7.35
C ILE A 49 7.49 8.95 -6.46
N ILE A 50 7.31 8.35 -5.30
CA ILE A 50 8.39 8.08 -4.34
C ILE A 50 8.47 6.57 -4.12
N PHE A 51 9.56 5.95 -4.55
CA PHE A 51 9.81 4.54 -4.27
C PHE A 51 10.53 4.39 -2.93
N ILE A 52 9.93 3.66 -1.99
CA ILE A 52 10.64 3.23 -0.78
C ILE A 52 11.27 1.89 -1.06
N ILE A 53 12.60 1.84 -1.15
CA ILE A 53 13.37 0.61 -1.39
C ILE A 53 14.40 0.39 -0.30
N ARG A 54 15.20 -0.67 -0.41
CA ARG A 54 16.39 -0.86 0.42
C ARG A 54 17.64 -0.56 -0.40
N LYS A 55 18.72 -0.12 0.25
CA LYS A 55 19.99 0.20 -0.43
C LYS A 55 20.63 -1.00 -1.12
N ASP A 56 20.49 -2.20 -0.55
CA ASP A 56 21.04 -3.45 -1.12
C ASP A 56 20.41 -3.84 -2.47
N ILE A 57 19.25 -3.28 -2.79
CA ILE A 57 18.51 -3.56 -4.03
C ILE A 57 18.44 -2.37 -4.99
N GLU A 58 19.08 -1.23 -4.67
CA GLU A 58 18.92 -0.01 -5.47
C GLU A 58 19.32 -0.17 -6.93
N GLU A 59 20.52 -0.69 -7.19
CA GLU A 59 21.07 -0.83 -8.54
C GLU A 59 20.16 -1.68 -9.41
N ALA A 60 19.82 -2.89 -8.94
CA ALA A 60 18.93 -3.77 -9.67
C ALA A 60 17.49 -3.22 -9.77
N PHE A 61 17.02 -2.39 -8.82
CA PHE A 61 15.69 -1.78 -8.91
C PHE A 61 15.67 -0.73 -10.02
N ARG A 62 16.73 0.08 -10.10
CA ARG A 62 16.91 1.08 -11.14
C ARG A 62 17.01 0.44 -12.52
N GLU A 63 17.79 -0.61 -12.67
CA GLU A 63 17.93 -1.33 -13.95
C GLU A 63 16.62 -1.95 -14.45
N VAL A 64 15.82 -2.54 -13.56
CA VAL A 64 14.61 -3.29 -13.95
C VAL A 64 13.37 -2.39 -14.07
N ILE A 65 13.16 -1.49 -13.12
CA ILE A 65 11.98 -0.63 -13.05
C ILE A 65 12.38 0.82 -13.33
N GLY A 66 13.36 1.33 -12.58
CA GLY A 66 13.66 2.75 -12.50
C GLY A 66 13.88 3.39 -13.85
N GLU A 67 14.81 2.90 -14.67
CA GLU A 67 15.16 3.53 -15.96
C GLU A 67 13.97 3.65 -16.91
N ARG A 68 13.15 2.60 -17.01
CA ARG A 68 11.95 2.60 -17.88
C ARG A 68 10.89 3.57 -17.35
N ILE A 69 10.58 3.50 -16.05
CA ILE A 69 9.55 4.36 -15.45
C ILE A 69 10.02 5.82 -15.38
N GLU A 70 11.28 6.10 -15.09
CA GLU A 70 11.89 7.43 -15.14
C GLU A 70 11.77 8.04 -16.55
N ALA A 71 12.00 7.25 -17.61
CA ALA A 71 11.85 7.72 -18.98
C ALA A 71 10.39 8.08 -19.34
N ILE A 72 9.42 7.32 -18.84
CA ILE A 72 7.98 7.59 -19.02
C ILE A 72 7.58 8.83 -18.21
N CYS A 73 7.88 8.86 -16.92
CA CYS A 73 7.54 9.97 -16.02
C CYS A 73 8.15 11.29 -16.49
N LYS A 74 9.37 11.27 -17.03
CA LYS A 74 10.00 12.45 -17.62
C LYS A 74 9.21 13.02 -18.80
N GLN A 75 8.63 12.17 -19.66
CA GLN A 75 7.80 12.61 -20.79
C GLN A 75 6.48 13.22 -20.29
N LEU A 76 5.95 12.69 -19.19
CA LEU A 76 4.70 13.11 -18.57
C LEU A 76 4.87 14.23 -17.53
N ASN A 77 6.09 14.74 -17.34
CA ASN A 77 6.44 15.74 -16.32
C ASN A 77 6.04 15.31 -14.89
N VAL A 78 6.25 14.03 -14.58
CA VAL A 78 6.06 13.43 -13.26
C VAL A 78 7.42 13.28 -12.58
N GLU A 79 7.53 13.77 -11.33
CA GLU A 79 8.76 13.69 -10.54
C GLU A 79 8.96 12.28 -9.97
N ILE A 80 10.22 11.82 -9.87
CA ILE A 80 10.56 10.57 -9.20
C ILE A 80 11.60 10.82 -8.12
N ASP A 81 11.35 10.29 -6.93
CA ASP A 81 12.30 10.24 -5.82
C ASP A 81 12.45 8.80 -5.28
N TYR A 82 13.58 8.57 -4.61
CA TYR A 82 13.88 7.29 -3.97
C TYR A 82 14.14 7.51 -2.48
N ALA A 83 13.37 6.82 -1.64
CA ALA A 83 13.56 6.72 -0.21
C ALA A 83 14.15 5.36 0.16
N PHE A 84 14.94 5.32 1.23
CA PHE A 84 15.66 4.11 1.64
C PHE A 84 15.25 3.68 3.04
N GLN A 85 14.49 2.58 3.13
CA GLN A 85 14.19 1.96 4.41
C GLN A 85 15.42 1.23 4.93
N ALA A 86 15.96 1.67 6.06
CA ALA A 86 17.12 1.06 6.70
C ALA A 86 16.80 0.67 8.15
N ILE A 87 17.32 -0.47 8.62
CA ILE A 87 17.07 -0.94 9.98
C ILE A 87 17.79 -0.10 11.05
N ASP A 88 18.84 0.61 10.66
CA ASP A 88 19.64 1.50 11.49
C ASP A 88 19.16 2.96 11.49
N ASP A 89 18.14 3.28 10.67
CA ASP A 89 17.46 4.58 10.71
C ASP A 89 16.48 4.63 11.90
N LEU A 90 17.04 4.95 13.06
CA LEU A 90 16.41 4.85 14.36
C LEU A 90 16.33 6.21 15.06
N PRO A 91 15.36 6.42 15.97
CA PRO A 91 15.31 7.63 16.75
C PRO A 91 16.58 7.85 17.57
N LYS A 92 16.92 9.13 17.78
CA LYS A 92 18.11 9.52 18.53
C LYS A 92 18.11 8.85 19.92
N GLY A 93 19.18 8.10 20.21
CA GLY A 93 19.37 7.40 21.49
C GLY A 93 18.98 5.93 21.47
N VAL A 94 18.21 5.48 20.46
CA VAL A 94 17.91 4.06 20.25
C VAL A 94 19.10 3.40 19.55
N LYS A 95 19.51 2.23 20.04
CA LYS A 95 20.57 1.42 19.42
C LYS A 95 19.94 0.25 18.67
N LEU A 96 20.44 -0.02 17.47
CA LEU A 96 20.07 -1.20 16.69
C LEU A 96 20.39 -2.47 17.51
N PRO A 97 19.40 -3.35 17.77
CA PRO A 97 19.66 -4.64 18.38
C PRO A 97 20.54 -5.51 17.47
N LYS A 98 21.56 -6.16 18.05
CA LYS A 98 22.58 -6.91 17.30
C LYS A 98 22.02 -7.98 16.36
N ASP A 99 20.94 -8.65 16.79
CA ASP A 99 20.36 -9.80 16.09
C ASP A 99 19.13 -9.42 15.25
N ARG A 100 18.83 -8.13 15.11
CA ARG A 100 17.69 -7.70 14.32
C ARG A 100 18.02 -7.76 12.83
N THR A 101 17.26 -8.57 12.12
CA THR A 101 17.25 -8.66 10.65
C THR A 101 15.93 -8.22 10.03
N LYS A 102 14.85 -8.21 10.83
CA LYS A 102 13.50 -7.84 10.39
C LYS A 102 13.38 -6.32 10.23
N PRO A 103 12.82 -5.81 9.11
CA PRO A 103 12.48 -4.40 8.96
C PRO A 103 11.58 -3.89 10.09
N TRP A 104 11.56 -2.58 10.32
CA TRP A 104 10.74 -1.99 11.40
C TRP A 104 9.27 -1.84 11.04
N GLY A 105 8.84 -2.14 9.82
CA GLY A 105 7.44 -2.13 9.41
C GLY A 105 7.08 -0.97 8.48
N THR A 106 5.82 -0.92 8.04
CA THR A 106 5.33 0.03 7.03
C THR A 106 5.29 1.48 7.50
N GLY A 107 5.07 1.72 8.79
CA GLY A 107 5.13 3.08 9.36
C GLY A 107 6.54 3.67 9.25
N GLN A 108 7.58 2.86 9.50
CA GLN A 108 8.96 3.28 9.33
C GLN A 108 9.35 3.39 7.85
N ALA A 109 8.77 2.56 6.97
CA ALA A 109 8.96 2.69 5.52
C ALA A 109 8.50 4.07 5.02
N VAL A 110 7.30 4.51 5.40
CA VAL A 110 6.79 5.85 5.03
C VAL A 110 7.63 6.95 5.66
N LEU A 111 8.07 6.79 6.92
CA LEU A 111 8.95 7.75 7.59
C LEU A 111 10.29 7.95 6.85
N ALA A 112 10.79 6.94 6.13
CA ALA A 112 12.00 7.09 5.30
C ALA A 112 11.85 8.12 4.16
N CYS A 113 10.62 8.53 3.83
CA CYS A 113 10.34 9.62 2.88
C CYS A 113 10.46 11.01 3.50
N LYS A 114 10.85 11.14 4.77
CA LYS A 114 10.99 12.42 5.46
C LYS A 114 11.91 13.36 4.68
N GLY A 115 11.40 14.55 4.36
CA GLY A 115 12.09 15.57 3.56
C GLY A 115 11.82 15.49 2.06
N LEU A 116 11.28 14.37 1.55
CA LEU A 116 10.87 14.19 0.16
C LEU A 116 9.39 14.54 -0.05
N ILE A 117 8.54 14.19 0.92
CA ILE A 117 7.10 14.53 0.91
C ILE A 117 6.92 15.97 1.37
N LYS A 118 6.32 16.81 0.52
CA LYS A 118 5.97 18.21 0.81
C LYS A 118 4.51 18.54 0.45
N GLU A 119 3.79 17.53 -0.03
CA GLU A 119 2.45 17.62 -0.59
C GLU A 119 1.61 16.41 -0.14
N PRO A 120 0.27 16.48 -0.23
CA PRO A 120 -0.60 15.34 0.07
C PRO A 120 -0.19 14.13 -0.75
N PHE A 121 -0.29 12.96 -0.15
CA PHE A 121 0.26 11.76 -0.75
C PHE A 121 -0.60 10.53 -0.51
N ALA A 122 -0.63 9.65 -1.49
CA ALA A 122 -1.13 8.29 -1.34
C ALA A 122 0.01 7.34 -0.96
N VAL A 123 -0.27 6.33 -0.16
CA VAL A 123 0.65 5.22 0.16
C VAL A 123 0.04 3.92 -0.31
N ILE A 124 0.81 3.10 -1.03
CA ILE A 124 0.39 1.77 -1.50
C ILE A 124 1.49 0.72 -1.31
N ASN A 125 1.10 -0.56 -1.33
CA ASN A 125 2.03 -1.67 -1.48
C ASN A 125 2.54 -1.77 -2.92
N ALA A 126 3.70 -2.41 -3.11
CA ALA A 126 4.32 -2.59 -4.43
C ALA A 126 3.80 -3.79 -5.24
N ASP A 127 3.20 -4.78 -4.57
CA ASP A 127 2.85 -6.10 -5.12
C ASP A 127 1.33 -6.34 -5.22
N ASP A 128 0.54 -5.29 -5.03
CA ASP A 128 -0.92 -5.31 -5.03
C ASP A 128 -1.49 -4.52 -6.20
N TYR A 129 -2.47 -5.09 -6.90
CA TYR A 129 -3.28 -4.37 -7.89
C TYR A 129 -4.51 -3.78 -7.20
N TYR A 130 -4.66 -2.46 -7.32
CA TYR A 130 -5.72 -1.70 -6.66
C TYR A 130 -6.88 -1.30 -7.58
N GLY A 131 -6.64 -1.26 -8.90
CA GLY A 131 -7.61 -0.79 -9.90
C GLY A 131 -7.73 0.73 -9.98
N LYS A 132 -8.11 1.23 -11.16
CA LYS A 132 -8.14 2.65 -11.52
C LYS A 132 -9.01 3.48 -10.56
N GLU A 133 -10.23 3.04 -10.28
CA GLU A 133 -11.21 3.84 -9.53
C GLU A 133 -10.67 4.25 -8.15
N SER A 134 -9.91 3.38 -7.50
CA SER A 134 -9.26 3.67 -6.22
C SER A 134 -8.26 4.84 -6.30
N PHE A 135 -7.44 4.91 -7.36
CA PHE A 135 -6.48 6.00 -7.56
C PHE A 135 -7.17 7.33 -7.81
N PHE A 136 -8.19 7.35 -8.67
CA PHE A 136 -9.00 8.56 -8.92
C PHE A 136 -9.67 9.06 -7.65
N LYS A 137 -10.31 8.18 -6.87
CA LYS A 137 -10.97 8.56 -5.61
C LYS A 137 -10.00 9.15 -4.59
N LEU A 138 -8.83 8.52 -4.42
CA LEU A 138 -7.80 9.05 -3.52
C LEU A 138 -7.26 10.39 -4.02
N HIS A 139 -7.00 10.50 -5.33
CA HIS A 139 -6.51 11.75 -5.92
C HIS A 139 -7.50 12.90 -5.71
N ASP A 140 -8.78 12.70 -6.05
CA ASP A 140 -9.85 13.69 -5.88
C ASP A 140 -9.92 14.18 -4.42
N PHE A 141 -9.83 13.26 -3.45
CA PHE A 141 -9.81 13.62 -2.03
C PHE A 141 -8.55 14.42 -1.65
N LEU A 142 -7.37 14.00 -2.14
CA LEU A 142 -6.10 14.66 -1.84
C LEU A 142 -6.01 16.07 -2.44
N GLU A 143 -6.72 16.34 -3.54
CA GLU A 143 -6.81 17.69 -4.10
C GLU A 143 -7.60 18.67 -3.22
N GLU A 144 -8.45 18.18 -2.33
CA GLU A 144 -9.19 18.99 -1.34
C GLU A 144 -8.34 19.37 -0.12
N TYR A 145 -7.09 18.90 -0.03
CA TYR A 145 -6.21 19.19 1.10
C TYR A 145 -6.04 20.69 1.34
N THR A 146 -6.02 21.05 2.62
CA THR A 146 -5.64 22.38 3.10
C THR A 146 -4.79 22.24 4.36
N PRO A 147 -3.77 23.10 4.58
CA PRO A 147 -2.97 23.09 5.81
C PRO A 147 -3.79 23.27 7.09
N GLU A 148 -5.01 23.82 7.00
CA GLU A 148 -5.95 23.96 8.11
C GLU A 148 -6.61 22.63 8.53
N LYS A 149 -6.50 21.58 7.69
CA LYS A 149 -7.02 20.24 7.92
C LYS A 149 -5.92 19.17 7.82
N PRO A 150 -4.84 19.27 8.62
CA PRO A 150 -3.67 18.40 8.49
C PRO A 150 -3.95 16.97 8.98
N THR A 151 -5.12 16.71 9.56
CA THR A 151 -5.53 15.45 10.18
C THR A 151 -6.66 14.75 9.42
N ASP A 152 -7.06 15.29 8.26
CA ASP A 152 -8.10 14.72 7.40
C ASP A 152 -7.45 13.76 6.41
N PHE A 153 -7.63 12.46 6.64
CA PHE A 153 -7.09 11.39 5.82
C PHE A 153 -8.20 10.68 5.06
N CYS A 154 -7.81 9.85 4.10
CA CYS A 154 -8.70 8.89 3.48
C CYS A 154 -8.06 7.50 3.34
N ALA A 155 -8.90 6.50 3.10
CA ALA A 155 -8.47 5.14 2.77
C ALA A 155 -9.37 4.57 1.68
N ALA A 156 -8.80 3.80 0.76
CA ALA A 156 -9.60 3.02 -0.17
C ALA A 156 -10.30 1.87 0.59
N GLY A 157 -11.62 1.89 0.59
CA GLY A 157 -12.46 0.84 1.17
C GLY A 157 -12.84 -0.18 0.11
N PHE A 158 -12.09 -1.29 0.03
CA PHE A 158 -12.43 -2.38 -0.88
C PHE A 158 -13.56 -3.22 -0.30
N ILE A 159 -14.38 -3.81 -1.15
CA ILE A 159 -15.41 -4.74 -0.70
C ILE A 159 -14.79 -6.13 -0.49
N LEU A 160 -14.96 -6.71 0.69
CA LEU A 160 -14.31 -7.98 1.08
C LEU A 160 -14.40 -9.06 0.00
N LYS A 161 -15.59 -9.31 -0.56
CA LYS A 161 -15.81 -10.33 -1.61
C LYS A 161 -14.94 -10.17 -2.85
N ASN A 162 -14.50 -8.94 -3.14
CA ASN A 162 -13.64 -8.61 -4.28
C ASN A 162 -12.14 -8.79 -3.95
N THR A 163 -11.80 -9.21 -2.72
CA THR A 163 -10.40 -9.35 -2.26
C THR A 163 -10.05 -10.77 -1.82
N LEU A 164 -10.99 -11.72 -1.88
CA LEU A 164 -10.76 -13.10 -1.45
C LEU A 164 -9.93 -13.89 -2.48
N SER A 165 -9.13 -14.84 -1.99
CA SER A 165 -8.45 -15.82 -2.85
C SER A 165 -9.27 -17.10 -2.97
N GLU A 166 -9.23 -17.74 -4.15
CA GLU A 166 -9.76 -19.09 -4.35
C GLU A 166 -8.81 -20.17 -3.77
N ASN A 167 -7.54 -19.81 -3.52
CA ASN A 167 -6.46 -20.75 -3.16
C ASN A 167 -6.20 -20.85 -1.66
N GLY A 168 -6.83 -20.01 -0.82
CA GLY A 168 -6.61 -20.07 0.63
C GLY A 168 -7.18 -18.89 1.41
N GLY A 169 -6.94 -18.93 2.73
CA GLY A 169 -7.35 -17.90 3.66
C GLY A 169 -6.47 -16.65 3.57
N VAL A 170 -7.10 -15.48 3.54
CA VAL A 170 -6.42 -14.18 3.45
C VAL A 170 -6.49 -13.43 4.78
N THR A 171 -5.58 -12.47 4.98
CA THR A 171 -5.64 -11.54 6.11
C THR A 171 -6.07 -10.17 5.62
N ARG A 172 -7.08 -9.57 6.25
CA ARG A 172 -7.62 -8.25 5.88
C ARG A 172 -7.86 -7.41 7.13
N GLY A 173 -7.63 -6.10 7.03
CA GLY A 173 -8.12 -5.15 8.02
C GLY A 173 -9.58 -4.83 7.75
N VAL A 174 -10.50 -5.42 8.50
CA VAL A 174 -11.94 -5.18 8.34
C VAL A 174 -12.25 -3.80 8.92
N CYS A 175 -12.76 -2.91 8.08
CA CYS A 175 -13.05 -1.53 8.44
C CYS A 175 -14.41 -1.42 9.14
N GLN A 176 -14.43 -0.79 10.30
CA GLN A 176 -15.65 -0.33 10.93
C GLN A 176 -15.93 1.09 10.46
N VAL A 177 -17.09 1.33 9.85
CA VAL A 177 -17.42 2.62 9.22
C VAL A 177 -18.73 3.16 9.80
N ASN A 178 -18.75 4.43 10.18
CA ASN A 178 -19.96 5.09 10.66
C ASN A 178 -20.87 5.56 9.52
N GLU A 179 -22.07 6.04 9.86
CA GLU A 179 -23.08 6.51 8.89
C GLU A 179 -22.59 7.67 7.99
N ASN A 180 -21.58 8.41 8.43
CA ASN A 180 -20.96 9.50 7.67
C ASN A 180 -19.84 9.01 6.74
N GLY A 181 -19.58 7.70 6.65
CA GLY A 181 -18.53 7.13 5.82
C GLY A 181 -17.12 7.33 6.37
N TYR A 182 -16.97 7.53 7.68
CA TYR A 182 -15.67 7.64 8.33
C TYR A 182 -15.33 6.36 9.09
N LEU A 183 -14.05 5.99 9.04
CA LEU A 183 -13.51 4.87 9.77
C LEU A 183 -13.63 5.14 11.28
N THR A 184 -14.03 4.12 12.04
CA THR A 184 -14.08 4.14 13.51
C THR A 184 -13.17 3.10 14.15
N GLY A 185 -12.66 2.15 13.35
CA GLY A 185 -11.72 1.12 13.79
C GLY A 185 -11.35 0.17 12.66
N ILE A 186 -10.26 -0.58 12.85
CA ILE A 186 -9.83 -1.64 11.92
C ILE A 186 -9.54 -2.92 12.70
N ASP A 187 -10.26 -4.00 12.37
CA ASP A 187 -10.02 -5.31 12.95
C ASP A 187 -9.16 -6.17 11.99
N GLU A 188 -7.89 -6.41 12.36
CA GLU A 188 -7.05 -7.32 11.59
C GLU A 188 -7.54 -8.77 11.72
N THR A 189 -8.21 -9.24 10.68
CA THR A 189 -8.87 -10.54 10.63
C THR A 189 -8.08 -11.49 9.75
N LYS A 190 -7.53 -12.54 10.35
CA LYS A 190 -6.71 -13.56 9.67
C LYS A 190 -7.57 -14.72 9.17
N ASN A 191 -7.10 -15.38 8.13
CA ASN A 191 -7.67 -16.63 7.61
C ASN A 191 -9.14 -16.51 7.14
N ILE A 192 -9.47 -15.40 6.46
CA ILE A 192 -10.75 -15.21 5.81
C ILE A 192 -10.77 -16.04 4.52
N VAL A 193 -11.71 -16.97 4.41
CA VAL A 193 -11.87 -17.89 3.29
C VAL A 193 -13.16 -17.63 2.55
N LYS A 194 -13.16 -17.92 1.25
CA LYS A 194 -14.37 -17.93 0.43
C LYS A 194 -15.11 -19.26 0.63
N VAL A 195 -16.40 -19.20 0.93
CA VAL A 195 -17.27 -20.38 1.14
C VAL A 195 -18.48 -20.26 0.22
N GLY A 196 -18.33 -20.75 -1.01
CA GLY A 196 -19.32 -20.56 -2.07
C GLY A 196 -19.44 -19.07 -2.45
N ASN A 197 -20.62 -18.48 -2.28
CA ASN A 197 -20.90 -17.05 -2.49
C ASN A 197 -20.95 -16.28 -1.17
N LYS A 198 -20.09 -16.64 -0.21
CA LYS A 198 -19.99 -16.00 1.11
C LYS A 198 -18.54 -15.95 1.56
N ALA A 199 -18.28 -15.18 2.60
CA ALA A 199 -17.00 -15.12 3.30
C ALA A 199 -17.14 -15.67 4.73
N ALA A 200 -16.09 -16.34 5.21
CA ALA A 200 -16.01 -16.80 6.60
C ALA A 200 -14.59 -16.70 7.15
N VAL A 201 -14.45 -16.45 8.45
CA VAL A 201 -13.19 -16.55 9.17
C VAL A 201 -12.98 -18.00 9.58
N GLN A 202 -11.93 -18.63 9.08
CA GLN A 202 -11.60 -20.00 9.42
C GLN A 202 -10.83 -20.04 10.75
N LYS A 203 -11.45 -20.63 11.78
CA LYS A 203 -10.89 -20.84 13.12
C LYS A 203 -10.56 -22.31 13.35
N GLU A 204 -9.91 -22.63 14.47
CA GLU A 204 -9.59 -24.00 14.87
C GLU A 204 -10.84 -24.84 15.17
N ASP A 205 -11.90 -24.20 15.67
CA ASP A 205 -13.15 -24.82 16.14
C ASP A 205 -14.32 -24.71 15.14
N GLY A 206 -14.11 -24.09 13.98
CA GLY A 206 -15.14 -23.96 12.95
C GLY A 206 -14.94 -22.75 12.04
N GLN A 207 -16.05 -22.30 11.45
CA GLN A 207 -16.11 -21.11 10.60
C GLN A 207 -17.06 -20.09 11.21
N GLU A 208 -16.62 -18.84 11.30
CA GLU A 208 -17.46 -17.71 11.67
C GLU A 208 -17.81 -16.91 10.42
N SER A 209 -19.10 -16.69 10.17
CA SER A 209 -19.54 -15.91 9.01
C SER A 209 -19.12 -14.45 9.17
N ILE A 210 -18.63 -13.86 8.09
CA ILE A 210 -18.39 -12.41 7.98
C ILE A 210 -19.21 -11.88 6.80
N ASP A 211 -19.69 -10.64 6.89
CA ASP A 211 -20.39 -10.02 5.77
C ASP A 211 -19.39 -9.76 4.63
N GLU A 212 -19.64 -10.41 3.49
CA GLU A 212 -18.82 -10.29 2.29
C GLU A 212 -18.86 -8.89 1.67
N ASN A 213 -19.82 -8.04 2.07
CA ASN A 213 -19.92 -6.65 1.64
C ASN A 213 -19.24 -5.67 2.60
N SER A 214 -18.60 -6.17 3.67
CA SER A 214 -17.82 -5.32 4.59
C SER A 214 -16.68 -4.63 3.84
N HIS A 215 -16.39 -3.38 4.22
CA HIS A 215 -15.20 -2.69 3.76
C HIS A 215 -13.95 -3.30 4.39
N VAL A 216 -12.89 -3.43 3.60
CA VAL A 216 -11.58 -3.86 4.03
C VAL A 216 -10.51 -2.89 3.55
N SER A 217 -9.50 -2.66 4.39
CA SER A 217 -8.30 -1.92 4.03
C SER A 217 -7.29 -2.86 3.36
N MET A 218 -6.83 -2.43 2.18
CA MET A 218 -5.74 -3.06 1.42
C MET A 218 -4.44 -2.25 1.51
N ASN A 219 -4.29 -1.46 2.59
CA ASN A 219 -3.13 -0.61 2.84
C ASN A 219 -2.93 0.50 1.79
N MET A 220 -4.03 1.04 1.26
CA MET A 220 -4.05 2.19 0.35
C MET A 220 -4.65 3.40 1.08
N TRP A 221 -3.79 4.36 1.41
CA TRP A 221 -4.09 5.49 2.30
C TRP A 221 -3.80 6.82 1.61
N GLY A 222 -4.66 7.82 1.77
CA GLY A 222 -4.38 9.21 1.44
C GLY A 222 -4.09 10.02 2.70
N LEU A 223 -2.93 10.67 2.74
CA LEU A 223 -2.33 11.28 3.91
C LEU A 223 -1.82 12.69 3.61
N THR A 224 -1.62 13.48 4.65
CA THR A 224 -1.12 14.86 4.58
C THR A 224 0.37 14.94 4.87
N PRO A 225 1.09 15.96 4.37
CA PRO A 225 2.53 16.15 4.66
C PRO A 225 2.88 16.11 6.15
N GLU A 226 2.03 16.72 6.98
CA GLU A 226 2.22 16.85 8.43
C GLU A 226 2.24 15.48 9.12
N PHE A 227 1.57 14.49 8.55
CA PHE A 227 1.55 13.13 9.09
C PHE A 227 2.95 12.49 9.17
N VAL A 228 3.91 12.92 8.34
CA VAL A 228 5.29 12.43 8.42
C VAL A 228 5.95 12.79 9.76
N GLU A 229 5.64 13.97 10.32
CA GLU A 229 6.13 14.35 11.65
C GLU A 229 5.43 13.56 12.75
N THR A 230 4.14 13.27 12.58
CA THR A 230 3.37 12.41 13.49
C THR A 230 3.94 10.99 13.50
N LEU A 231 4.26 10.42 12.34
CA LEU A 231 4.96 9.13 12.24
C LEU A 231 6.30 9.12 12.98
N GLU A 232 7.08 10.20 12.90
CA GLU A 232 8.35 10.28 13.63
C GLU A 232 8.15 10.24 15.16
N LYS A 233 7.13 10.95 15.66
CA LYS A 233 6.76 10.94 17.08
C LYS A 233 6.29 9.55 17.49
N GLY A 234 5.38 8.94 16.72
CA GLY A 234 4.90 7.59 16.95
C GLY A 234 6.00 6.54 16.93
N PHE A 235 7.01 6.70 16.06
CA PHE A 235 8.14 5.78 16.03
C PHE A 235 9.04 5.91 17.26
N LYS A 236 9.19 7.12 17.82
CA LYS A 236 9.85 7.31 19.13
C LYS A 236 9.07 6.62 20.24
N GLU A 237 7.77 6.88 20.33
CA GLU A 237 6.87 6.28 21.32
C GLU A 237 6.86 4.75 21.23
N PHE A 238 6.93 4.18 20.02
CA PHE A 238 7.02 2.74 19.79
C PHE A 238 8.21 2.10 20.53
N PHE A 239 9.37 2.76 20.60
CA PHE A 239 10.53 2.26 21.36
C PHE A 239 10.47 2.54 22.85
N GLU A 240 9.62 3.47 23.28
CA GLU A 240 9.40 3.78 24.69
C GLU A 240 8.36 2.84 25.34
N LYS A 241 7.58 2.10 24.53
CA LYS A 241 6.65 1.07 25.00
C LYS A 241 7.44 -0.03 25.75
N PRO A 242 7.06 -0.38 27.01
CA PRO A 242 7.81 -1.33 27.83
C PRO A 242 7.83 -2.75 27.25
N ASP A 243 6.81 -3.12 26.48
CA ASP A 243 6.60 -4.47 25.94
C ASP A 243 7.04 -4.61 24.47
N VAL A 244 7.78 -3.64 23.93
CA VAL A 244 8.24 -3.72 22.54
C VAL A 244 9.20 -4.90 22.35
N ASP A 245 8.82 -5.85 21.50
CA ASP A 245 9.74 -6.88 21.02
C ASP A 245 10.74 -6.21 20.06
N VAL A 246 11.89 -5.81 20.57
CA VAL A 246 12.91 -5.12 19.77
C VAL A 246 13.47 -5.97 18.63
N LEU A 247 13.26 -7.29 18.61
CA LEU A 247 13.73 -8.17 17.54
C LEU A 247 12.66 -8.42 16.47
N LYS A 248 11.38 -8.49 16.85
CA LYS A 248 10.27 -8.88 15.95
C LYS A 248 9.17 -7.85 15.77
N GLY A 249 9.05 -6.89 16.70
CA GLY A 249 8.03 -5.86 16.71
C GLY A 249 8.10 -4.98 15.48
N GLU A 250 6.94 -4.59 14.97
CA GLU A 250 6.79 -3.79 13.76
C GLU A 250 5.94 -2.55 14.07
N TYR A 251 6.46 -1.40 13.67
CA TYR A 251 5.74 -0.14 13.58
C TYR A 251 4.96 -0.13 12.26
N LEU A 252 3.72 -0.60 12.31
CA LEU A 252 2.83 -0.71 11.17
C LEU A 252 1.96 0.55 11.01
N LEU A 253 1.91 1.07 9.78
CA LEU A 253 1.09 2.22 9.40
C LEU A 253 -0.39 2.07 9.80
N PRO A 254 -1.11 0.99 9.45
CA PRO A 254 -2.53 0.87 9.80
C PRO A 254 -2.78 0.83 11.31
N ILE A 255 -1.90 0.16 12.08
CA ILE A 255 -2.03 0.10 13.54
C ILE A 255 -1.84 1.50 14.14
N TYR A 256 -0.85 2.25 13.67
CA TYR A 256 -0.60 3.59 14.20
C TYR A 256 -1.72 4.58 13.81
N ILE A 257 -2.26 4.49 12.59
CA ILE A 257 -3.43 5.29 12.19
C ILE A 257 -4.63 4.94 13.07
N ASP A 258 -4.89 3.66 13.35
CA ASP A 258 -5.96 3.25 14.27
C ASP A 258 -5.73 3.78 15.69
N GLU A 259 -4.49 3.73 16.22
CA GLU A 259 -4.15 4.34 17.52
C GLU A 259 -4.49 5.84 17.57
N LEU A 260 -4.21 6.60 16.51
CA LEU A 260 -4.54 8.03 16.41
C LEU A 260 -6.06 8.26 16.26
N LEU A 261 -6.73 7.39 15.51
CA LEU A 261 -8.18 7.42 15.31
C LEU A 261 -8.91 7.22 16.65
N GLN A 262 -8.49 6.24 17.45
CA GLN A 262 -9.06 5.98 18.78
C GLN A 262 -8.83 7.14 19.77
N LYS A 263 -7.75 7.91 19.59
CA LYS A 263 -7.47 9.13 20.36
C LYS A 263 -8.26 10.36 19.87
N GLY A 264 -8.92 10.26 18.72
CA GLY A 264 -9.60 11.38 18.07
C GLY A 264 -8.63 12.43 17.50
N GLU A 265 -7.38 12.05 17.24
CA GLU A 265 -6.34 12.95 16.72
C GLU A 265 -6.39 13.07 15.19
N VAL A 266 -7.02 12.11 14.51
CA VAL A 266 -7.18 12.08 13.05
C VAL A 266 -8.59 11.65 12.66
N THR A 267 -8.99 11.98 11.43
CA THR A 267 -10.20 11.43 10.81
C THR A 267 -9.82 10.71 9.52
N VAL A 268 -10.48 9.59 9.21
CA VAL A 268 -10.23 8.85 7.97
C VAL A 268 -11.55 8.65 7.25
N LYS A 269 -11.70 9.28 6.08
CA LYS A 269 -12.81 9.02 5.17
C LYS A 269 -12.58 7.70 4.43
N VAL A 270 -13.53 6.77 4.49
CA VAL A 270 -13.48 5.54 3.71
C VAL A 270 -14.08 5.83 2.33
N LEU A 271 -13.25 5.67 1.30
CA LEU A 271 -13.61 5.86 -0.10
C LEU A 271 -13.88 4.47 -0.67
N GLU A 272 -15.15 4.04 -0.63
CA GLU A 272 -15.55 2.75 -1.18
C GLU A 272 -15.15 2.64 -2.65
N THR A 273 -14.54 1.53 -3.08
CA THR A 273 -14.25 1.23 -4.48
C THR A 273 -14.89 -0.09 -4.89
N GLN A 274 -15.37 -0.17 -6.13
CA GLN A 274 -15.89 -1.40 -6.73
C GLN A 274 -14.80 -2.19 -7.46
N ASP A 275 -13.58 -1.66 -7.51
CA ASP A 275 -12.42 -2.34 -8.06
C ASP A 275 -12.22 -3.71 -7.41
N LYS A 276 -11.65 -4.61 -8.22
CA LYS A 276 -11.15 -5.89 -7.72
C LYS A 276 -9.71 -5.72 -7.32
N TRP A 277 -9.44 -6.01 -6.06
CA TRP A 277 -8.08 -6.15 -5.59
C TRP A 277 -7.59 -7.55 -5.90
N PHE A 278 -6.40 -7.67 -6.45
CA PHE A 278 -5.70 -8.93 -6.51
C PHE A 278 -4.20 -8.69 -6.37
N GLY A 279 -3.51 -9.64 -5.78
CA GLY A 279 -2.08 -9.61 -5.56
C GLY A 279 -1.57 -11.04 -5.51
N VAL A 280 -0.27 -11.21 -5.67
CA VAL A 280 0.34 -12.54 -5.61
C VAL A 280 0.52 -12.92 -4.13
N THR A 281 -0.54 -13.47 -3.53
CA THR A 281 -0.51 -13.93 -2.13
C THR A 281 0.17 -15.29 -2.04
N TYR A 282 -0.13 -16.17 -3.00
CA TYR A 282 0.47 -17.48 -3.20
C TYR A 282 1.16 -17.55 -4.55
N LYS A 283 2.19 -18.40 -4.68
CA LYS A 283 2.88 -18.59 -5.96
C LYS A 283 1.92 -19.13 -7.03
N GLU A 284 0.93 -19.89 -6.59
CA GLU A 284 -0.15 -20.48 -7.38
C GLU A 284 -1.16 -19.44 -7.89
N ASP A 285 -1.20 -18.23 -7.31
CA ASP A 285 -2.09 -17.15 -7.78
C ASP A 285 -1.63 -16.54 -9.10
N LYS A 286 -0.37 -16.76 -9.51
CA LYS A 286 0.25 -16.08 -10.65
C LYS A 286 -0.56 -16.21 -11.93
N ASP A 287 -0.87 -17.42 -12.35
CA ASP A 287 -1.57 -17.66 -13.63
C ASP A 287 -2.94 -16.99 -13.63
N SER A 288 -3.59 -16.94 -12.46
CA SER A 288 -4.86 -16.22 -12.26
C SER A 288 -4.69 -14.71 -12.36
N VAL A 289 -3.60 -14.15 -11.82
CA VAL A 289 -3.27 -12.72 -11.94
C VAL A 289 -2.97 -12.33 -13.39
N VAL A 290 -2.19 -13.13 -14.12
CA VAL A 290 -1.91 -12.90 -15.55
C VAL A 290 -3.20 -12.93 -16.36
N GLU A 291 -4.07 -13.92 -16.14
CA GLU A 291 -5.36 -14.00 -16.82
C GLU A 291 -6.27 -12.82 -16.47
N SER A 292 -6.20 -12.33 -15.22
CA SER A 292 -6.94 -11.14 -14.79
C SER A 292 -6.49 -9.89 -15.54
N PHE A 293 -5.18 -9.67 -15.71
CA PHE A 293 -4.67 -8.54 -16.51
C PHE A 293 -5.02 -8.66 -17.99
N LYS A 294 -4.92 -9.87 -18.55
CA LYS A 294 -5.35 -10.12 -19.93
C LYS A 294 -6.82 -9.75 -20.13
N LYS A 295 -7.69 -10.13 -19.20
CA LYS A 295 -9.11 -9.76 -19.22
C LYS A 295 -9.31 -8.25 -19.14
N LEU A 296 -8.55 -7.55 -18.31
CA LEU A 296 -8.61 -6.08 -18.21
C LEU A 296 -8.21 -5.40 -19.53
N ILE A 297 -7.24 -5.96 -20.27
CA ILE A 297 -6.87 -5.50 -21.61
C ILE A 297 -7.99 -5.81 -22.62
N GLU A 298 -8.56 -7.01 -22.61
CA GLU A 298 -9.68 -7.41 -23.49
C GLU A 298 -10.95 -6.57 -23.25
N GLU A 299 -11.19 -6.17 -22.00
CA GLU A 299 -12.28 -5.27 -21.60
C GLU A 299 -11.99 -3.79 -21.92
N GLY A 300 -10.78 -3.47 -22.38
CA GLY A 300 -10.37 -2.13 -22.76
C GLY A 300 -10.03 -1.21 -21.58
N VAL A 301 -9.85 -1.76 -20.39
CA VAL A 301 -9.40 -1.00 -19.20
C VAL A 301 -7.96 -0.52 -19.38
N TYR A 302 -7.12 -1.37 -19.99
CA TYR A 302 -5.73 -1.05 -20.36
C TYR A 302 -5.49 -1.29 -21.85
N LYS A 303 -4.50 -0.57 -22.39
CA LYS A 303 -3.90 -0.91 -23.69
C LYS A 303 -2.95 -2.09 -23.53
N GLU A 304 -2.70 -2.80 -24.64
CA GLU A 304 -1.66 -3.86 -24.67
C GLU A 304 -0.32 -3.28 -24.22
N LYS A 305 0.09 -2.16 -24.80
CA LYS A 305 1.20 -1.35 -24.30
C LYS A 305 0.67 -0.38 -23.25
N LEU A 306 0.97 -0.67 -21.99
CA LEU A 306 0.32 -0.05 -20.83
C LEU A 306 0.25 1.48 -20.85
N PHE A 307 1.26 2.18 -21.37
CA PHE A 307 1.35 3.64 -21.28
C PHE A 307 0.93 4.38 -22.57
N ASP A 308 0.51 3.67 -23.63
CA ASP A 308 0.22 4.28 -24.95
C ASP A 308 -0.97 5.26 -24.95
N ASP A 309 -1.86 5.18 -23.96
CA ASP A 309 -3.05 6.03 -23.82
C ASP A 309 -2.83 7.30 -22.98
N ILE A 310 -1.75 7.35 -22.20
CA ILE A 310 -1.39 8.51 -21.38
C ILE A 310 -0.13 9.25 -21.88
N LEU A 311 0.65 8.64 -22.78
CA LEU A 311 1.81 9.25 -23.45
C LEU A 311 1.44 10.16 -24.64
#